data_AF-A0A328LJR7-F1
#
_entry.id   AF-A0A328LJR7-F1
#
_cell.length_a   1.000
_cell.length_b   1.000
_cell.length_c   1.000
_cell.angle_alpha   90.00
_cell.angle_beta   90.00
_cell.angle_gamma   90.00
#
_symmetry.space_group_name_H-M   'P 1'
#
loop_
_entity.id
_entity.type
_entity.pdbx_description
1 polymer ?
#
loop_
_entity_poly.entity_id
_entity_poly.type
_entity_poly.pdbx_seq_one_letter_code
_entity_poly.pdbx_strand_id
1 'polypeptide(L)'
;MHNFNFICEQFATILKGKSKISHVGCSVSFHRDFRVLVQGKPSTYVVPAGVSFESLDQNGDALNLGEIAVLQEEIPAFMSSIVQQGIIVSALHNHWLYMNPLIMYIHIQSVEPPLHFAKKLANSFLSLSSYPIANNEGH
;
A
#
# COMPACT_ATOMS: atom_id res chain seq x y z
N MET A 1 2.00 23.12 9.91
CA MET A 1 2.53 22.81 8.56
C MET A 1 3.86 22.07 8.59
N HIS A 2 4.93 22.55 9.25
CA HIS A 2 6.23 21.84 9.28
C HIS A 2 6.16 20.39 9.82
N ASN A 3 5.38 20.14 10.87
CA ASN A 3 5.24 18.78 11.43
C ASN A 3 4.60 17.78 10.45
N PHE A 4 3.59 18.22 9.67
CA PHE A 4 2.90 17.34 8.71
C PHE A 4 3.83 16.89 7.58
N ASN A 5 4.60 17.82 7.01
CA ASN A 5 5.55 17.51 5.94
C ASN A 5 6.61 16.51 6.43
N PHE A 6 7.14 16.73 7.64
CA PHE A 6 8.10 15.83 8.26
C PHE A 6 7.53 14.43 8.52
N ILE A 7 6.28 14.34 9.00
CA ILE A 7 5.59 13.04 9.14
C ILE A 7 5.44 12.37 7.77
N CYS A 8 5.03 13.11 6.73
CA CYS A 8 4.86 12.57 5.39
C CYS A 8 6.18 12.05 4.77
N GLU A 9 7.28 12.75 4.98
CA GLU A 9 8.62 12.33 4.53
C GLU A 9 9.09 11.06 5.25
N GLN A 10 8.90 10.99 6.58
CA GLN A 10 9.21 9.77 7.34
C GLN A 10 8.32 8.60 6.96
N PHE A 11 7.03 8.86 6.73
CA PHE A 11 6.05 7.88 6.27
C PHE A 11 6.49 7.23 4.96
N ALA A 12 6.92 8.02 3.98
CA ALA A 12 7.49 7.53 2.73
C ALA A 12 8.81 6.78 2.91
N THR A 13 9.68 7.27 3.80
CA THR A 13 10.98 6.66 4.08
C THR A 13 10.81 5.24 4.65
N ILE A 14 9.90 5.07 5.62
CA ILE A 14 9.61 3.76 6.24
C ILE A 14 9.11 2.77 5.18
N LEU A 15 8.24 3.24 4.28
CA LEU A 15 7.62 2.42 3.24
C LEU A 15 8.47 2.29 1.98
N LYS A 16 9.67 2.88 1.94
CA LYS A 16 10.57 2.90 0.77
C LYS A 16 9.86 3.38 -0.51
N GLY A 17 8.92 4.29 -0.37
CA GLY A 17 8.07 4.81 -1.45
C GLY A 17 8.30 6.30 -1.70
N LYS A 18 7.52 6.87 -2.62
CA LYS A 18 7.54 8.31 -2.91
C LYS A 18 6.32 9.01 -2.33
N SER A 19 6.53 9.96 -1.41
CA SER A 19 5.44 10.77 -0.86
C SER A 19 4.91 11.79 -1.86
N LYS A 20 3.61 12.05 -1.79
CA LYS A 20 2.93 13.20 -2.38
C LYS A 20 2.03 13.82 -1.33
N ILE A 21 2.23 15.11 -1.06
CA ILE A 21 1.36 15.90 -0.19
C ILE A 21 0.25 16.50 -1.04
N SER A 22 -0.97 16.45 -0.53
CA SER A 22 -2.15 17.09 -1.11
C SER A 22 -2.92 17.86 -0.04
N HIS A 23 -4.01 18.51 -0.43
CA HIS A 23 -4.91 19.18 0.53
C HIS A 23 -5.67 18.19 1.44
N VAL A 24 -5.78 16.92 1.03
CA VAL A 24 -6.54 15.88 1.75
C VAL A 24 -5.63 15.15 2.76
N GLY A 25 -4.35 14.98 2.44
CA GLY A 25 -3.43 14.20 3.23
C GLY A 25 -2.10 13.94 2.54
N CYS A 26 -1.37 12.94 3.04
CA CYS A 26 -0.13 12.44 2.45
C CYS A 26 -0.38 11.06 1.87
N SER A 27 0.07 10.83 0.64
CA SER A 27 0.06 9.51 0.03
C SER A 27 1.47 9.06 -0.31
N VAL A 28 1.67 7.74 -0.32
CA VAL A 28 2.89 7.07 -0.75
C VAL A 28 2.50 6.03 -1.78
N SER A 29 3.06 6.17 -2.97
CA SER A 29 2.91 5.20 -4.04
C SER A 29 4.18 4.35 -4.16
N PHE A 30 4.00 3.08 -4.46
CA PHE A 30 5.08 2.13 -4.74
C PHE A 30 4.67 1.20 -5.88
N HIS A 31 5.59 0.35 -6.29
CA HIS A 31 5.51 -0.55 -7.42
C HIS A 31 5.80 -2.00 -7.03
N ARG A 32 5.10 -2.90 -7.70
CA ARG A 32 5.39 -4.33 -7.71
C ARG A 32 5.33 -4.78 -9.16
N ASP A 33 6.45 -5.30 -9.65
CA ASP A 33 6.57 -5.79 -11.03
C ASP A 33 5.86 -7.14 -11.17
N PHE A 34 4.74 -7.15 -11.90
CA PHE A 34 4.05 -8.37 -12.30
C PHE A 34 4.02 -8.47 -13.82
N ARG A 35 4.42 -9.61 -14.38
CA ARG A 35 4.19 -9.92 -15.80
C ARG A 35 2.78 -10.47 -15.98
N VAL A 36 1.81 -9.58 -16.17
CA VAL A 36 0.39 -9.96 -16.25
C VAL A 36 -0.11 -9.98 -17.68
N LEU A 37 -0.84 -11.04 -18.01
CA LEU A 37 -1.65 -11.13 -19.21
C LEU A 37 -3.12 -10.94 -18.86
N VAL A 38 -3.85 -10.14 -19.64
CA VAL A 38 -5.32 -10.04 -19.60
C VAL A 38 -5.84 -10.57 -20.92
N GLN A 39 -6.66 -11.62 -20.90
CA GLN A 39 -7.13 -12.29 -22.12
C GLN A 39 -5.99 -12.63 -23.10
N GLY A 40 -4.83 -13.04 -22.58
CA GLY A 40 -3.65 -13.43 -23.37
C GLY A 40 -2.80 -12.28 -23.90
N LYS A 41 -3.09 -11.03 -23.56
CA LYS A 41 -2.29 -9.85 -23.94
C LYS A 41 -1.57 -9.24 -22.73
N PRO A 42 -0.27 -8.86 -22.85
CA PRO A 42 0.42 -8.14 -21.78
C PRO A 42 -0.32 -6.86 -21.38
N SER A 43 -0.42 -6.62 -20.07
CA SER A 43 -1.02 -5.42 -19.51
C SER A 43 -0.03 -4.71 -18.58
N THR A 44 0.13 -3.40 -18.78
CA THR A 44 0.86 -2.49 -17.88
C THR A 44 -0.09 -1.71 -16.96
N TYR A 45 -1.40 -1.87 -17.14
CA TYR A 45 -2.42 -1.14 -16.39
C TYR A 45 -2.69 -1.71 -14.99
N VAL A 46 -2.00 -2.76 -14.58
CA VAL A 46 -2.10 -3.30 -13.22
C VAL A 46 -1.51 -2.26 -12.28
N VAL A 47 -2.41 -1.47 -11.68
CA VAL A 47 -2.06 -0.35 -10.81
C VAL A 47 -1.29 -0.89 -9.61
N PRO A 48 -0.09 -0.37 -9.35
CA PRO A 48 0.65 -0.79 -8.22
C PRO A 48 0.18 -0.09 -6.95
N ALA A 49 0.34 -0.82 -5.86
CA ALA A 49 -0.15 -0.50 -4.54
C ALA A 49 0.21 0.91 -4.03
N GLY A 50 -0.61 1.43 -3.14
CA GLY A 50 -0.40 2.73 -2.52
C GLY A 50 -1.10 2.85 -1.17
N VAL A 51 -0.61 3.76 -0.35
CA VAL A 51 -1.20 4.07 0.95
C VAL A 51 -1.26 5.56 1.20
N SER A 52 -2.13 5.97 2.11
CA SER A 52 -2.25 7.36 2.54
C SER A 52 -2.60 7.47 4.00
N PHE A 53 -2.35 8.65 4.55
CA PHE A 53 -2.98 9.10 5.78
C PHE A 53 -3.62 10.47 5.57
N GLU A 54 -4.77 10.67 6.21
CA GLU A 54 -5.56 11.89 6.16
C GLU A 54 -6.21 12.17 7.51
N SER A 55 -6.77 13.36 7.68
CA SER A 55 -7.49 13.74 8.91
C SER A 55 -6.63 13.62 10.18
N LEU A 56 -5.35 14.03 10.12
CA LEU A 56 -4.43 14.01 11.27
C LEU A 56 -4.95 14.94 12.37
N ASP A 57 -5.23 14.39 13.55
CA ASP A 57 -5.82 15.11 14.67
C ASP A 57 -4.78 15.68 15.64
N GLN A 58 -5.25 16.32 16.70
CA GLN A 58 -4.40 16.92 17.74
C GLN A 58 -3.71 15.90 18.66
N ASN A 59 -4.20 14.65 18.69
CA ASN A 59 -3.60 13.55 19.44
C ASN A 59 -2.49 12.85 18.62
N GLY A 60 -2.39 13.16 17.33
CA GLY A 60 -1.42 12.57 16.41
C GLY A 60 -1.93 11.34 15.67
N ASP A 61 -3.23 11.01 15.82
CA ASP A 61 -3.87 9.92 15.09
C ASP A 61 -4.38 10.40 13.73
N ALA A 62 -4.37 9.52 12.74
CA ALA A 62 -4.89 9.77 11.41
C ALA A 62 -5.72 8.59 10.92
N LEU A 63 -6.59 8.85 9.94
CA LEU A 63 -7.16 7.78 9.13
C LEU A 63 -6.09 7.32 8.13
N ASN A 64 -5.63 6.09 8.29
CA ASN A 64 -4.69 5.44 7.38
C ASN A 64 -5.45 4.51 6.44
N LEU A 65 -5.17 4.59 5.15
CA LEU A 65 -5.78 3.78 4.10
C LEU A 65 -4.70 3.15 3.23
N GLY A 66 -4.97 1.96 2.69
CA GLY A 66 -4.06 1.32 1.77
C GLY A 66 -4.75 0.37 0.80
N GLU A 67 -4.22 0.31 -0.41
CA GLU A 67 -4.57 -0.67 -1.44
C GLU A 67 -3.30 -1.40 -1.85
N ILE A 68 -3.24 -2.72 -1.63
CA ILE A 68 -2.07 -3.54 -1.91
C ILE A 68 -2.42 -4.59 -2.97
N ALA A 69 -1.78 -4.49 -4.14
CA ALA A 69 -1.79 -5.54 -5.15
C ALA A 69 -0.97 -6.75 -4.65
N VAL A 70 -1.58 -7.93 -4.69
CA VAL A 70 -1.02 -9.22 -4.26
C VAL A 70 -1.29 -10.32 -5.27
N LEU A 71 -0.43 -11.32 -5.33
CA LEU A 71 -0.73 -12.57 -6.01
C LEU A 71 -1.77 -13.36 -5.19
N GLN A 72 -2.61 -14.15 -5.85
CA GLN A 72 -3.63 -14.93 -5.16
C GLN A 72 -3.04 -15.84 -4.07
N GLU A 73 -1.87 -16.44 -4.32
CA GLU A 73 -1.14 -17.29 -3.39
C GLU A 73 -0.56 -16.55 -2.17
N GLU A 74 -0.36 -15.23 -2.26
CA GLU A 74 0.17 -14.40 -1.16
C GLU A 74 -0.90 -14.04 -0.13
N ILE A 75 -2.18 -14.14 -0.49
CA ILE A 75 -3.31 -13.66 0.30
C ILE A 75 -3.30 -14.21 1.74
N PRO A 76 -3.18 -15.54 1.98
CA PRO A 76 -3.30 -16.06 3.34
C PRO A 76 -2.20 -15.52 4.26
N ALA A 77 -0.96 -15.47 3.78
CA ALA A 77 0.19 -15.00 4.55
C ALA A 77 0.11 -13.49 4.82
N PHE A 78 -0.22 -12.70 3.78
CA PHE A 78 -0.31 -11.25 3.91
C PHE A 78 -1.48 -10.82 4.78
N MET A 79 -2.68 -11.39 4.58
CA MET A 79 -3.84 -11.08 5.43
C MET A 79 -3.59 -11.45 6.89
N SER A 80 -2.98 -12.62 7.16
CA SER A 80 -2.64 -13.02 8.53
C SER A 80 -1.68 -12.02 9.17
N SER A 81 -0.65 -11.57 8.44
CA SER A 81 0.30 -10.57 8.93
C SER A 81 -0.36 -9.23 9.24
N ILE A 82 -1.24 -8.74 8.35
CA ILE A 82 -1.98 -7.48 8.54
C ILE A 82 -2.86 -7.52 9.79
N VAL A 83 -3.62 -8.61 9.97
CA VAL A 83 -4.50 -8.76 11.15
C VAL A 83 -3.69 -8.88 12.44
N GLN A 84 -2.56 -9.59 12.42
CA GLN A 84 -1.65 -9.69 13.58
C GLN A 84 -1.05 -8.33 13.98
N GLN A 85 -0.86 -7.42 13.02
CA GLN A 85 -0.43 -6.04 13.28
C GLN A 85 -1.57 -5.14 13.80
N GLY A 86 -2.79 -5.66 13.91
CA GLY A 86 -3.99 -4.92 14.33
C GLY A 86 -4.53 -3.98 13.28
N ILE A 87 -4.21 -4.19 12.00
CA ILE A 87 -4.74 -3.41 10.87
C ILE A 87 -5.98 -4.13 10.32
N ILE A 88 -7.04 -3.38 10.00
CA ILE A 88 -8.29 -3.92 9.48
C ILE A 88 -8.14 -4.15 7.98
N VAL A 89 -8.53 -5.33 7.49
CA VAL A 89 -8.77 -5.59 6.07
C VAL A 89 -10.22 -5.21 5.75
N SER A 90 -10.41 -4.22 4.87
CA SER A 90 -11.73 -3.70 4.51
C SER A 90 -12.29 -4.30 3.22
N ALA A 91 -11.44 -4.75 2.29
CA ALA A 91 -11.88 -5.45 1.08
C ALA A 91 -10.79 -6.35 0.48
N LEU A 92 -11.22 -7.34 -0.29
CA LEU A 92 -10.39 -8.18 -1.16
C LEU A 92 -11.14 -8.39 -2.48
N HIS A 93 -10.55 -7.97 -3.60
CA HIS A 93 -11.14 -8.12 -4.94
C HIS A 93 -10.08 -8.08 -6.05
N ASN A 94 -10.47 -8.29 -7.30
CA ASN A 94 -9.61 -8.10 -8.48
C ASN A 94 -10.14 -6.97 -9.37
N HIS A 95 -9.25 -6.29 -10.09
CA HIS A 95 -9.64 -5.21 -11.03
C HIS A 95 -10.03 -5.73 -12.42
N TRP A 96 -9.42 -6.82 -12.89
CA TRP A 96 -9.73 -7.42 -14.20
C TRP A 96 -10.05 -8.91 -14.07
N LEU A 97 -10.96 -9.40 -14.92
CA LEU A 97 -11.18 -10.83 -15.10
C LEU A 97 -10.15 -11.41 -16.08
N TYR A 98 -9.93 -12.72 -16.01
CA TYR A 98 -9.04 -13.47 -16.92
C TYR A 98 -7.60 -12.96 -16.92
N MET A 99 -7.10 -12.58 -15.74
CA MET A 99 -5.70 -12.28 -15.51
C MET A 99 -4.88 -13.55 -15.33
N ASN A 100 -3.66 -13.56 -15.86
CA ASN A 100 -2.66 -14.58 -15.57
C ASN A 100 -1.29 -13.91 -15.34
N PRO A 101 -0.70 -14.00 -14.13
CA PRO A 101 -1.28 -14.57 -12.91
C PRO A 101 -2.48 -13.75 -12.40
N LEU A 102 -3.31 -14.33 -11.51
CA LEU A 102 -4.40 -13.58 -10.89
C LEU A 102 -3.85 -12.58 -9.86
N ILE A 103 -4.01 -11.30 -10.17
CA ILE A 103 -3.72 -10.21 -9.24
C ILE A 103 -4.98 -9.87 -8.45
N MET A 104 -4.83 -9.78 -7.13
CA MET A 104 -5.87 -9.40 -6.19
C MET A 104 -5.43 -8.13 -5.46
N TYR A 105 -6.38 -7.37 -4.94
CA TYR A 105 -6.20 -6.10 -4.28
C TYR A 105 -6.80 -6.17 -2.89
N ILE A 106 -5.94 -5.97 -1.88
CA ILE A 106 -6.34 -5.94 -0.48
C ILE A 106 -6.40 -4.49 -0.04
N HIS A 107 -7.59 -4.07 0.40
CA HIS A 107 -7.82 -2.77 1.02
C HIS A 107 -7.67 -2.89 2.53
N ILE A 108 -6.93 -1.97 3.13
CA ILE A 108 -6.65 -1.93 4.56
C ILE A 108 -6.94 -0.55 5.15
N GLN A 109 -7.28 -0.51 6.43
CA GLN A 109 -7.51 0.72 7.16
C GLN A 109 -7.12 0.62 8.64
N SER A 110 -6.72 1.75 9.22
CA SER A 110 -6.58 1.90 10.68
C SER A 110 -6.73 3.37 11.09
N VAL A 111 -7.01 3.59 12.38
CA VAL A 111 -6.93 4.91 13.01
C VAL A 111 -5.85 4.83 14.07
N GLU A 112 -4.70 5.42 13.77
CA GLU A 112 -3.49 5.42 14.63
C GLU A 112 -2.46 6.43 14.06
N PRO A 113 -1.31 6.66 14.75
CA PRO A 113 -0.29 7.56 14.21
C PRO A 113 0.27 7.04 12.89
N PRO A 114 0.41 7.88 11.85
CA PRO A 114 0.84 7.43 10.52
C PRO A 114 2.15 6.63 10.50
N LEU A 115 3.10 7.02 11.35
CA LEU A 115 4.40 6.34 11.42
C LEU A 115 4.31 4.96 12.09
N HIS A 116 3.30 4.71 12.92
CA HIS A 116 3.04 3.38 13.47
C HIS A 116 2.43 2.49 12.40
N PHE A 117 1.39 2.97 11.70
CA PHE A 117 0.81 2.28 10.55
C PHE A 117 1.88 1.91 9.51
N ALA A 118 2.74 2.85 9.14
CA ALA A 118 3.81 2.62 8.17
C ALA A 118 4.76 1.48 8.59
N LYS A 119 5.18 1.44 9.86
CA LYS A 119 6.09 0.38 10.35
C LYS A 119 5.42 -0.99 10.36
N LYS A 120 4.17 -1.04 10.81
CA LYS A 120 3.35 -2.26 10.82
C LYS A 120 3.16 -2.82 9.42
N LEU A 121 2.78 -1.95 8.47
CA LEU A 121 2.62 -2.33 7.07
C LEU A 121 3.94 -2.76 6.42
N ALA A 122 5.04 -2.04 6.69
CA ALA A 122 6.37 -2.40 6.20
C ALA A 122 6.82 -3.79 6.68
N ASN A 123 6.42 -4.20 7.90
CA ASN A 123 6.62 -5.56 8.39
C ASN A 123 5.75 -6.56 7.61
N SER A 124 4.49 -6.25 7.34
CA SER A 124 3.60 -7.13 6.57
C SER A 124 4.03 -7.33 5.12
N PHE A 125 4.71 -6.36 4.51
CA PHE A 125 5.30 -6.54 3.18
C PHE A 125 6.35 -7.67 3.11
N LEU A 126 6.92 -8.10 4.23
CA LEU A 126 7.86 -9.24 4.25
C LEU A 126 7.20 -10.58 3.93
N SER A 127 5.88 -10.69 4.02
CA SER A 127 5.16 -11.91 3.61
C SER A 127 4.83 -11.94 2.12
N LEU A 128 5.18 -10.90 1.37
CA LEU A 128 5.01 -10.85 -0.08
C LEU A 128 6.27 -11.43 -0.75
N SER A 129 6.08 -12.10 -1.89
CA SER A 129 7.18 -12.62 -2.71
C SER A 129 8.06 -11.52 -3.31
N SER A 130 7.49 -10.32 -3.49
CA SER A 130 8.22 -9.12 -3.91
C SER A 130 7.84 -7.94 -3.03
N TYR A 131 8.85 -7.32 -2.42
CA TYR A 131 8.67 -6.16 -1.56
C TYR A 131 8.25 -4.94 -2.41
N PRO A 132 7.21 -4.19 -2.02
CA PRO A 132 6.81 -2.98 -2.74
C PRO A 132 7.87 -1.88 -2.62
N ILE A 133 8.31 -1.31 -3.73
CA ILE A 133 9.38 -0.30 -3.79
C ILE A 133 8.96 0.93 -4.58
N ALA A 134 9.56 2.10 -4.35
CA ALA A 134 9.32 3.28 -5.18
C ALA A 134 9.58 2.97 -6.67
N ASN A 135 8.75 3.56 -7.56
CA ASN A 135 9.06 3.61 -8.98
C ASN A 135 10.37 4.38 -9.18
N ASN A 136 11.37 3.73 -9.77
CA ASN A 136 12.64 4.38 -10.15
C ASN A 136 12.53 5.21 -11.44
N GLU A 137 11.35 5.34 -12.03
CA GLU A 137 11.17 6.13 -13.24
C GLU A 137 11.08 7.62 -12.93
N GLY A 138 12.26 8.24 -12.88
CA GLY A 138 12.43 9.55 -13.50
C GLY A 138 12.55 9.36 -15.01
N HIS A 139 11.49 9.69 -15.73
CA HIS A 139 11.54 10.07 -17.14
C HIS A 139 10.85 11.42 -17.29
#